data_AF-A0A7S0H964-F1
#
_entry.id   AF-A0A7S0H964-F1
#
_cell.length_a   1.000
_cell.length_b   1.000
_cell.length_c   1.000
_cell.angle_alpha   90.00
_cell.angle_beta   90.00
_cell.angle_gamma   90.00
#
_symmetry.space_group_name_H-M   'P 1'
#
loop_
_entity.id
_entity.type
_entity.pdbx_description
1 polymer ?
#
loop_
_entity_poly.entity_id
_entity_poly.type
_entity_poly.pdbx_seq_one_letter_code
_entity_poly.pdbx_strand_id
1 'polypeptide(L)'
;PLRPEAPPPSGPLNETRPPVPAPARKWDDNWREGGQRKGCGAPKVMRVGQSGDHTPRELLERLRPGEKFSIYMHKKQASGGCLTIGGFDDRYFNSEFDRPYWVPVTDDPAPFTIKIKDIEWNGASLGVCSGCKGVIRTSHMDIKAHKDHIDKLYTKGLTYDSMCIENKDMVGNLSIKIDDKLTLHLNNEALIQKSQSFNFVSCSPAIKATNNDKLPKDVWWLGMIIMR
;
A
#
# COMPACT_ATOMS: atom_id res chain seq x y z
N PRO A 1 30.04 -36.58 -60.02
CA PRO A 1 30.01 -35.91 -58.70
C PRO A 1 29.53 -34.46 -58.84
N LEU A 2 28.25 -34.22 -58.55
CA LEU A 2 27.62 -32.89 -58.65
C LEU A 2 27.88 -32.10 -57.36
N ARG A 3 28.37 -30.86 -57.53
CA ARG A 3 28.57 -29.89 -56.42
C ARG A 3 27.20 -29.49 -55.84
N PRO A 4 27.05 -29.40 -54.52
CA PRO A 4 25.84 -28.82 -53.93
C PRO A 4 25.86 -27.29 -54.07
N GLU A 5 24.77 -26.73 -54.59
CA GLU A 5 24.54 -25.29 -54.66
C GLU A 5 24.33 -24.70 -53.24
N ALA A 6 24.88 -23.50 -53.03
CA ALA A 6 24.71 -22.76 -51.80
C ALA A 6 23.30 -22.17 -51.70
N PRO A 7 22.71 -22.11 -50.49
CA PRO A 7 21.39 -21.53 -50.30
C PRO A 7 21.38 -20.01 -50.52
N PRO A 8 20.26 -19.44 -50.98
CA PRO A 8 20.13 -18.01 -51.22
C PRO A 8 20.14 -17.20 -49.91
N PRO A 9 20.54 -15.91 -49.97
CA PRO A 9 20.61 -15.06 -48.80
C PRO A 9 19.21 -14.78 -48.23
N SER A 10 19.06 -14.99 -46.93
CA SER A 10 17.89 -14.61 -46.14
C SER A 10 17.73 -13.09 -46.13
N GLY A 11 16.63 -12.59 -46.71
CA GLY A 11 16.23 -11.19 -46.65
C GLY A 11 15.84 -10.75 -45.23
N PRO A 12 15.74 -9.43 -44.99
CA PRO A 12 15.51 -8.88 -43.65
C PRO A 12 14.13 -9.30 -43.11
N LEU A 13 14.14 -9.78 -41.86
CA LEU A 13 12.95 -10.07 -41.06
C LEU A 13 12.11 -8.79 -40.95
N ASN A 14 10.86 -8.87 -41.42
CA ASN A 14 9.85 -7.84 -41.21
C ASN A 14 9.60 -7.72 -39.70
N GLU A 15 10.20 -6.73 -39.06
CA GLU A 15 9.89 -6.35 -37.69
C GLU A 15 8.46 -5.80 -37.64
N THR A 16 7.54 -6.65 -37.20
CA THR A 16 6.18 -6.25 -36.85
C THR A 16 6.24 -5.14 -35.82
N ARG A 17 5.89 -3.91 -36.20
CA ARG A 17 5.81 -2.77 -35.27
C ARG A 17 4.88 -3.13 -34.10
N PRO A 18 5.25 -2.79 -32.86
CA PRO A 18 4.35 -2.96 -31.72
C PRO A 18 3.05 -2.18 -31.96
N PRO A 19 1.89 -2.70 -31.50
CA PRO A 19 0.62 -2.03 -31.68
C PRO A 19 0.66 -0.64 -31.03
N VAL A 20 0.22 0.36 -31.79
CA VAL A 20 0.04 1.73 -31.30
C VAL A 20 -0.96 1.68 -30.14
N PRO A 21 -0.66 2.27 -28.96
CA PRO A 21 -1.61 2.33 -27.85
C PRO A 21 -2.91 2.97 -28.32
N ALA A 22 -4.04 2.33 -28.04
CA ALA A 22 -5.34 2.91 -28.34
C ALA A 22 -5.45 4.32 -27.72
N PRO A 23 -5.96 5.32 -28.45
CA PRO A 23 -6.11 6.67 -27.90
C PRO A 23 -7.00 6.61 -26.65
N ALA A 24 -6.60 7.35 -25.61
CA ALA A 24 -7.37 7.46 -24.39
C ALA A 24 -8.80 7.94 -24.75
N ARG A 25 -9.81 7.11 -24.45
CA ARG A 25 -11.21 7.49 -24.61
C ARG A 25 -11.44 8.75 -23.76
N LYS A 26 -12.05 9.79 -24.34
CA LYS A 26 -12.61 10.90 -23.54
C LYS A 26 -13.71 10.30 -22.67
N TRP A 27 -13.60 10.47 -21.36
CA TRP A 27 -14.66 10.10 -20.42
C TRP A 27 -15.58 11.32 -20.31
N ASP A 28 -16.89 11.12 -20.19
CA ASP A 28 -17.86 12.21 -20.13
C ASP A 28 -17.49 13.25 -19.06
N ASP A 29 -17.40 14.53 -19.47
CA ASP A 29 -16.97 15.68 -18.67
C ASP A 29 -18.02 16.14 -17.62
N ASN A 30 -19.03 15.32 -17.32
CA ASN A 30 -20.13 15.65 -16.41
C ASN A 30 -19.81 15.39 -14.92
N TRP A 31 -18.57 15.60 -14.49
CA TRP A 31 -18.18 15.50 -13.08
C TRP A 31 -18.29 16.88 -12.41
N ARG A 32 -19.29 17.06 -11.52
CA ARG A 32 -19.41 18.28 -10.72
C ARG A 32 -18.40 18.26 -9.57
N GLU A 33 -17.50 19.25 -9.54
CA GLU A 33 -16.66 19.54 -8.39
C GLU A 33 -17.52 20.02 -7.20
N GLY A 34 -17.84 19.11 -6.29
CA GLY A 34 -18.49 19.45 -5.03
C GLY A 34 -17.50 20.08 -4.05
N GLY A 35 -17.44 21.42 -4.02
CA GLY A 35 -16.96 22.22 -2.89
C GLY A 35 -15.44 22.30 -2.69
N GLN A 36 -14.91 23.53 -2.75
CA GLN A 36 -13.53 23.87 -2.43
C GLN A 36 -13.15 23.51 -0.99
N ARG A 37 -12.63 22.30 -0.79
CA ARG A 37 -11.59 22.01 0.22
C ARG A 37 -10.37 21.55 -0.56
N LYS A 38 -9.17 22.06 -0.24
CA LYS A 38 -7.88 21.73 -0.88
C LYS A 38 -7.70 20.21 -0.97
N GLY A 39 -8.05 19.59 -2.10
CA GLY A 39 -8.06 18.13 -2.24
C GLY A 39 -8.03 17.74 -3.71
N CYS A 40 -7.30 16.67 -4.01
CA CYS A 40 -7.31 15.93 -5.28
C CYS A 40 -7.40 16.83 -6.52
N GLY A 41 -6.29 17.46 -6.94
CA GLY A 41 -6.28 18.16 -8.23
C GLY A 41 -6.11 17.20 -9.41
N ALA A 42 -6.60 17.59 -10.57
CA ALA A 42 -6.81 16.71 -11.72
C ALA A 42 -5.48 16.29 -12.45
N PRO A 43 -5.49 15.26 -13.33
CA PRO A 43 -6.64 14.76 -14.09
C PRO A 43 -7.19 13.41 -13.61
N LYS A 44 -8.53 13.37 -13.41
CA LYS A 44 -9.36 12.20 -13.04
C LYS A 44 -9.06 11.57 -11.68
N VAL A 45 -9.34 12.36 -10.65
CA VAL A 45 -9.09 11.97 -9.27
C VAL A 45 -10.40 11.96 -8.52
N MET A 46 -10.81 10.79 -8.02
CA MET A 46 -12.03 10.67 -7.20
C MET A 46 -11.70 10.90 -5.73
N ARG A 47 -12.46 11.80 -5.12
CA ARG A 47 -12.44 11.98 -3.67
C ARG A 47 -13.23 10.83 -3.04
N VAL A 48 -12.55 10.06 -2.20
CA VAL A 48 -13.19 9.01 -1.40
C VAL A 48 -14.16 9.68 -0.43
N GLY A 49 -15.47 9.58 -0.71
CA GLY A 49 -16.55 10.18 0.10
C GLY A 49 -17.61 11.00 -0.64
N GLN A 50 -17.51 11.18 -1.97
CA GLN A 50 -18.47 11.97 -2.78
C GLN A 50 -19.15 11.21 -3.94
N SER A 51 -19.05 9.87 -4.03
CA SER A 51 -19.64 9.13 -5.14
C SER A 51 -21.16 9.00 -4.97
N GLY A 52 -21.92 9.86 -5.66
CA GLY A 52 -23.38 9.77 -5.72
C GLY A 52 -23.90 8.47 -6.35
N ASP A 53 -23.16 7.84 -7.27
CA ASP A 53 -23.75 6.81 -8.14
C ASP A 53 -22.94 5.51 -8.33
N HIS A 54 -21.73 5.38 -7.77
CA HIS A 54 -20.91 4.17 -7.95
C HIS A 54 -20.18 3.73 -6.69
N THR A 55 -20.15 2.42 -6.43
CA THR A 55 -19.33 1.85 -5.36
C THR A 55 -17.85 1.78 -5.79
N PRO A 56 -16.88 1.85 -4.85
CA PRO A 56 -15.47 1.62 -5.18
C PRO A 56 -15.20 0.29 -5.89
N ARG A 57 -16.02 -0.73 -5.61
CA ARG A 57 -15.94 -2.04 -6.28
C ARG A 57 -16.30 -1.95 -7.76
N GLU A 58 -17.43 -1.33 -8.09
CA GLU A 58 -17.87 -1.14 -9.49
C GLU A 58 -16.85 -0.36 -10.32
N LEU A 59 -16.13 0.55 -9.67
CA LEU A 59 -15.08 1.34 -10.32
C LEU A 59 -13.81 0.52 -10.57
N LEU A 60 -13.41 -0.35 -9.63
CA LEU A 60 -12.30 -1.27 -9.82
C LEU A 60 -12.62 -2.34 -10.88
N GLU A 61 -13.86 -2.82 -10.93
CA GLU A 61 -14.33 -3.77 -11.95
C GLU A 61 -14.33 -3.17 -13.37
N ARG A 62 -14.25 -1.84 -13.49
CA ARG A 62 -14.11 -1.12 -14.76
C ARG A 62 -12.65 -0.90 -15.21
N LEU A 63 -11.66 -1.29 -14.39
CA LEU A 63 -10.25 -1.23 -14.79
C LEU A 63 -10.01 -2.17 -15.97
N ARG A 64 -9.43 -1.65 -17.04
CA ARG A 64 -8.97 -2.47 -18.17
C ARG A 64 -7.70 -3.24 -17.80
N PRO A 65 -7.42 -4.39 -18.45
CA PRO A 65 -6.14 -5.06 -18.28
C PRO A 65 -4.96 -4.09 -18.52
N GLY A 66 -4.06 -4.01 -17.55
CA GLY A 66 -2.90 -3.10 -17.58
C GLY A 66 -3.17 -1.68 -17.05
N GLU A 67 -4.41 -1.32 -16.72
CA GLU A 67 -4.68 -0.08 -16.01
C GLU A 67 -4.26 -0.19 -14.53
N LYS A 68 -3.73 0.91 -14.02
CA LYS A 68 -3.24 1.02 -12.64
C LYS A 68 -4.18 1.93 -11.87
N PHE A 69 -4.23 1.76 -10.56
CA PHE A 69 -4.85 2.72 -9.67
C PHE A 69 -3.87 3.07 -8.56
N SER A 70 -4.03 4.24 -7.97
CA SER A 70 -3.28 4.67 -6.80
C SER A 70 -4.22 5.13 -5.70
N ILE A 71 -3.82 4.87 -4.46
CA ILE A 71 -4.53 5.33 -3.27
C ILE A 71 -3.58 6.21 -2.49
N TYR A 72 -4.00 7.43 -2.20
CA TYR A 72 -3.37 8.31 -1.24
C TYR A 72 -4.28 8.48 -0.03
N MET A 73 -3.73 8.35 1.17
CA MET A 73 -4.45 8.60 2.40
C MET A 73 -3.75 9.71 3.16
N HIS A 74 -4.46 10.78 3.48
CA HIS A 74 -3.85 11.86 4.24
C HIS A 74 -3.60 11.41 5.69
N LYS A 75 -2.43 11.77 6.24
CA LYS A 75 -2.03 11.48 7.64
C LYS A 75 -3.12 11.81 8.66
N LYS A 76 -3.78 12.96 8.49
CA LYS A 76 -4.99 13.34 9.24
C LYS A 76 -6.22 12.76 8.55
N GLN A 77 -6.89 11.79 9.19
CA GLN A 77 -8.09 11.12 8.64
C GLN A 77 -9.19 12.11 8.22
N ALA A 78 -9.38 13.19 8.98
CA ALA A 78 -10.39 14.22 8.67
C ALA A 78 -10.13 14.99 7.36
N SER A 79 -8.90 14.95 6.84
CA SER A 79 -8.53 15.58 5.57
C SER A 79 -8.84 14.72 4.34
N GLY A 80 -9.26 13.47 4.55
CA GLY A 80 -9.71 12.56 3.49
C GLY A 80 -8.58 11.78 2.81
N GLY A 81 -8.90 11.27 1.62
CA GLY A 81 -8.01 10.48 0.78
C GLY A 81 -8.46 10.54 -0.68
N CYS A 82 -7.66 9.91 -1.53
CA CYS A 82 -7.70 10.12 -2.96
C CYS A 82 -7.52 8.77 -3.66
N LEU A 83 -8.45 8.42 -4.57
CA LEU A 83 -8.32 7.27 -5.46
C LEU A 83 -8.11 7.80 -6.89
N THR A 84 -6.99 7.46 -7.48
CA THR A 84 -6.68 7.77 -8.88
C THR A 84 -6.83 6.50 -9.71
N ILE A 85 -7.57 6.57 -10.81
CA ILE A 85 -7.77 5.46 -11.74
C ILE A 85 -7.03 5.77 -13.04
N GLY A 86 -6.29 4.80 -13.56
CA GLY A 86 -5.49 4.93 -14.78
C GLY A 86 -4.06 5.47 -14.56
N GLY A 87 -3.60 5.58 -13.31
CA GLY A 87 -2.28 6.12 -13.02
C GLY A 87 -2.07 6.44 -11.54
N PHE A 88 -1.13 7.35 -11.28
CA PHE A 88 -0.88 7.94 -9.97
C PHE A 88 -0.73 9.45 -10.13
N ASP A 89 -0.95 10.18 -9.03
CA ASP A 89 -0.79 11.63 -8.96
C ASP A 89 0.51 11.91 -8.20
N ASP A 90 1.49 12.46 -8.92
CA ASP A 90 2.85 12.70 -8.45
C ASP A 90 2.92 13.69 -7.28
N ARG A 91 1.91 14.54 -7.12
CA ARG A 91 1.83 15.50 -6.00
C ARG A 91 1.64 14.82 -4.65
N TYR A 92 1.24 13.56 -4.62
CA TYR A 92 1.04 12.77 -3.39
C TYR A 92 2.23 11.92 -2.98
N PHE A 93 3.31 11.94 -3.75
CA PHE A 93 4.51 11.18 -3.44
C PHE A 93 5.70 12.14 -3.44
N ASN A 94 6.21 12.42 -2.25
CA ASN A 94 7.49 13.09 -2.10
C ASN A 94 8.49 12.01 -1.68
N SER A 95 9.33 11.59 -2.60
CA SER A 95 10.10 10.36 -2.46
C SER A 95 11.58 10.59 -2.55
N GLU A 96 12.31 9.76 -1.83
CA GLU A 96 13.74 9.54 -2.04
C GLU A 96 14.03 8.88 -3.41
N PHE A 97 12.99 8.40 -4.09
CA PHE A 97 13.07 7.83 -5.43
C PHE A 97 12.66 8.86 -6.48
N ASP A 98 13.34 8.91 -7.61
CA ASP A 98 12.94 9.80 -8.72
C ASP A 98 11.59 9.37 -9.37
N ARG A 99 11.09 8.18 -9.05
CA ARG A 99 9.89 7.54 -9.63
C ARG A 99 9.22 6.60 -8.63
N PRO A 100 7.95 6.20 -8.83
CA PRO A 100 7.31 5.18 -8.00
C PRO A 100 8.14 3.90 -7.94
N TYR A 101 8.33 3.39 -6.73
CA TYR A 101 8.99 2.12 -6.49
C TYR A 101 7.99 0.96 -6.68
N TRP A 102 8.37 -0.05 -7.46
CA TRP A 102 7.52 -1.20 -7.75
C TRP A 102 7.95 -2.40 -6.92
N VAL A 103 7.06 -2.88 -6.07
CA VAL A 103 7.23 -4.12 -5.30
C VAL A 103 6.48 -5.23 -6.05
N PRO A 104 7.13 -6.38 -6.35
CA PRO A 104 6.44 -7.50 -6.95
C PRO A 104 5.41 -8.08 -5.98
N VAL A 105 4.20 -8.32 -6.48
CA VAL A 105 3.21 -9.11 -5.74
C VAL A 105 3.59 -10.59 -5.81
N THR A 106 3.28 -11.34 -4.77
CA THR A 106 3.49 -12.80 -4.74
C THR A 106 2.33 -13.52 -5.42
N ASP A 107 2.56 -14.78 -5.84
CA ASP A 107 1.53 -15.66 -6.42
C ASP A 107 0.54 -16.23 -5.37
N ASP A 108 0.37 -15.53 -4.25
CA ASP A 108 -0.53 -15.95 -3.18
C ASP A 108 -2.01 -15.72 -3.56
N PRO A 109 -2.94 -16.54 -3.04
CA PRO A 109 -4.38 -16.37 -3.30
C PRO A 109 -4.95 -15.03 -2.82
N ALA A 110 -4.31 -14.40 -1.83
CA ALA A 110 -4.72 -13.09 -1.34
C ALA A 110 -4.17 -11.98 -2.26
N PRO A 111 -5.02 -11.08 -2.76
CA PRO A 111 -4.58 -10.01 -3.65
C PRO A 111 -3.68 -9.02 -2.90
N PHE A 112 -2.75 -8.39 -3.63
CA PHE A 112 -1.80 -7.41 -3.10
C PHE A 112 -0.96 -7.96 -1.92
N THR A 113 -0.55 -9.21 -2.04
CA THR A 113 0.42 -9.81 -1.12
C THR A 113 1.83 -9.49 -1.60
N ILE A 114 2.69 -9.03 -0.69
CA ILE A 114 4.10 -8.73 -0.94
C ILE A 114 4.98 -9.52 0.03
N LYS A 115 6.25 -9.69 -0.32
CA LYS A 115 7.25 -10.26 0.60
C LYS A 115 7.75 -9.18 1.56
N ILE A 116 7.82 -9.51 2.85
CA ILE A 116 8.45 -8.70 3.88
C ILE A 116 9.78 -9.36 4.23
N LYS A 117 10.88 -8.64 4.04
CA LYS A 117 12.22 -9.11 4.37
C LYS A 117 12.41 -9.20 5.87
N ASP A 118 12.07 -8.14 6.60
CA ASP A 118 12.24 -8.06 8.06
C ASP A 118 11.28 -7.03 8.68
N ILE A 119 11.07 -7.15 9.98
CA ILE A 119 10.32 -6.19 10.78
C ILE A 119 11.17 -5.82 11.99
N GLU A 120 11.38 -4.52 12.15
CA GLU A 120 12.23 -3.96 13.18
C GLU A 120 11.42 -3.09 14.12
N TRP A 121 11.77 -3.16 15.40
CA TRP A 121 11.25 -2.29 16.44
C TRP A 121 12.41 -1.51 17.03
N ASN A 122 12.33 -0.17 16.99
CA ASN A 122 13.40 0.73 17.43
C ASN A 122 14.77 0.40 16.79
N GLY A 123 14.77 0.04 15.50
CA GLY A 123 15.97 -0.30 14.73
C GLY A 123 16.55 -1.69 15.02
N ALA A 124 15.92 -2.49 15.89
CA ALA A 124 16.33 -3.86 16.14
C ALA A 124 15.35 -4.84 15.47
N SER A 125 15.88 -5.79 14.70
CA SER A 125 15.07 -6.88 14.14
C SER A 125 14.33 -7.65 15.24
N LEU A 126 13.06 -7.94 14.97
CA LEU A 126 12.23 -8.76 15.86
C LEU A 126 12.53 -10.26 15.72
N GLY A 127 13.21 -10.68 14.66
CA GLY A 127 13.44 -12.11 14.39
C GLY A 127 12.13 -12.91 14.32
N VAL A 128 11.04 -12.26 13.91
CA VAL A 128 9.71 -12.86 13.66
C VAL A 128 9.46 -13.08 12.19
N CYS A 129 10.29 -12.47 11.35
CA CYS A 129 10.01 -12.36 9.94
C CYS A 129 11.28 -12.51 9.13
N SER A 130 11.46 -13.68 8.53
CA SER A 130 12.47 -13.93 7.51
C SER A 130 11.73 -14.32 6.23
N GLY A 131 11.23 -13.31 5.50
CA GLY A 131 10.45 -13.53 4.29
C GLY A 131 8.95 -13.78 4.50
N CYS A 132 8.31 -13.12 5.47
CA CYS A 132 6.86 -13.19 5.65
C CYS A 132 6.10 -12.62 4.46
N LYS A 133 4.79 -12.77 4.50
CA LYS A 133 3.82 -12.17 3.60
C LYS A 133 3.20 -10.93 4.26
N GLY A 134 3.18 -9.82 3.53
CA GLY A 134 2.41 -8.63 3.85
C GLY A 134 1.22 -8.51 2.93
N VAL A 135 0.00 -8.59 3.46
CA VAL A 135 -1.23 -8.38 2.69
C VAL A 135 -1.68 -6.93 2.88
N ILE A 136 -1.65 -6.16 1.79
CA ILE A 136 -2.08 -4.77 1.79
C ILE A 136 -3.61 -4.70 1.85
N ARG A 137 -4.18 -4.11 2.91
CA ARG A 137 -5.65 -4.05 3.11
C ARG A 137 -6.15 -2.65 3.41
N THR A 138 -6.94 -2.09 2.50
CA THR A 138 -7.63 -0.79 2.71
C THR A 138 -8.81 -0.88 3.67
N SER A 139 -9.31 -2.07 3.99
CA SER A 139 -10.46 -2.27 4.89
C SER A 139 -10.11 -2.25 6.38
N HIS A 140 -8.83 -2.13 6.71
CA HIS A 140 -8.32 -2.19 8.06
C HIS A 140 -7.54 -0.93 8.37
N MET A 141 -7.72 -0.37 9.56
CA MET A 141 -6.99 0.83 9.99
C MET A 141 -5.63 0.51 10.59
N ASP A 142 -5.46 -0.72 11.05
CA ASP A 142 -4.38 -1.22 11.88
C ASP A 142 -3.49 -2.22 11.13
N ILE A 143 -2.27 -2.40 11.62
CA ILE A 143 -1.42 -3.54 11.29
C ILE A 143 -1.90 -4.72 12.15
N LYS A 144 -2.08 -5.89 11.54
CA LYS A 144 -2.38 -7.12 12.28
C LYS A 144 -1.35 -8.19 12.02
N ALA A 145 -1.03 -8.95 13.05
CA ALA A 145 -0.14 -10.09 12.96
C ALA A 145 -0.58 -11.21 13.90
N HIS A 146 0.04 -12.38 13.73
CA HIS A 146 -0.09 -13.48 14.66
C HIS A 146 0.33 -13.06 16.08
N LYS A 147 -0.36 -13.60 17.10
CA LYS A 147 -0.15 -13.24 18.51
C LYS A 147 1.32 -13.33 18.93
N ASP A 148 2.01 -14.42 18.59
CA ASP A 148 3.45 -14.62 18.89
C ASP A 148 4.35 -13.46 18.43
N HIS A 149 3.99 -12.80 17.32
CA HIS A 149 4.76 -11.66 16.80
C HIS A 149 4.53 -10.40 17.63
N ILE A 150 3.27 -10.20 18.03
CA ILE A 150 2.87 -9.07 18.88
C ILE A 150 3.42 -9.25 20.30
N ASP A 151 3.41 -10.46 20.83
CA ASP A 151 4.00 -10.76 22.14
C ASP A 151 5.52 -10.46 22.13
N LYS A 152 6.22 -10.74 21.03
CA LYS A 152 7.63 -10.33 20.88
C LYS A 152 7.82 -8.81 20.84
N LEU A 153 6.93 -8.07 20.19
CA LEU A 153 6.93 -6.60 20.28
C LEU A 153 6.82 -6.15 21.73
N TYR A 154 5.92 -6.76 22.53
CA TYR A 154 5.78 -6.44 23.95
C TYR A 154 7.06 -6.71 24.74
N THR A 155 7.71 -7.85 24.52
CA THR A 155 9.01 -8.15 25.17
C THR A 155 10.13 -7.18 24.79
N LYS A 156 10.02 -6.53 23.63
CA LYS A 156 10.98 -5.52 23.13
C LYS A 156 10.63 -4.09 23.56
N GLY A 157 9.75 -3.94 24.54
CA GLY A 157 9.41 -2.64 25.14
C GLY A 157 8.20 -1.96 24.53
N LEU A 158 7.41 -2.66 23.71
CA LEU A 158 6.07 -2.17 23.40
C LEU A 158 5.19 -2.35 24.65
N THR A 159 5.05 -1.32 25.47
CA THR A 159 4.23 -1.36 26.68
C THR A 159 2.76 -1.08 26.32
N TYR A 160 1.93 -2.12 26.18
CA TYR A 160 0.47 -2.02 25.97
C TYR A 160 -0.33 -2.65 27.12
N ASP A 161 0.24 -2.68 28.32
CA ASP A 161 -0.37 -3.39 29.46
C ASP A 161 -1.58 -2.66 30.07
N SER A 162 -1.78 -1.40 29.70
CA SER A 162 -3.02 -0.68 29.91
C SER A 162 -3.55 -0.23 28.56
N MET A 163 -4.88 -0.25 28.39
CA MET A 163 -5.57 0.03 27.14
C MET A 163 -5.22 1.39 26.52
N CYS A 164 -4.38 2.24 27.12
CA CYS A 164 -4.25 3.65 26.86
C CYS A 164 -2.79 4.09 27.10
N ILE A 165 -2.13 4.61 26.05
CA ILE A 165 -0.78 5.19 26.19
C ILE A 165 -0.91 6.65 26.63
N GLU A 166 -0.39 6.98 27.80
CA GLU A 166 -0.40 8.35 28.33
C GLU A 166 0.85 9.16 27.95
N ASN A 167 1.97 8.48 27.69
CA ASN A 167 3.23 9.11 27.32
C ASN A 167 3.66 8.72 25.89
N LYS A 168 3.74 9.72 24.99
CA LYS A 168 4.14 9.53 23.59
C LYS A 168 5.58 9.06 23.43
N ASP A 169 6.44 9.35 24.40
CA ASP A 169 7.85 8.96 24.37
C ASP A 169 8.03 7.47 24.63
N MET A 170 6.97 6.78 25.10
CA MET A 170 6.96 5.34 25.28
C MET A 170 6.61 4.58 23.99
N VAL A 171 6.22 5.28 22.92
CA VAL A 171 5.91 4.62 21.65
C VAL A 171 7.15 4.57 20.79
N GLY A 172 7.63 3.35 20.57
CA GLY A 172 8.73 3.09 19.67
C GLY A 172 8.40 3.36 18.20
N ASN A 173 9.39 3.11 17.35
CA ASN A 173 9.27 3.19 15.90
C ASN A 173 9.24 1.77 15.33
N LEU A 174 8.28 1.50 14.44
CA LEU A 174 8.21 0.26 13.68
C LEU A 174 8.79 0.51 12.28
N SER A 175 9.67 -0.37 11.81
CA SER A 175 10.13 -0.36 10.42
C SER A 175 9.80 -1.69 9.76
N ILE A 176 9.19 -1.64 8.58
CA ILE A 176 8.85 -2.82 7.78
C ILE A 176 9.75 -2.79 6.54
N LYS A 177 10.72 -3.70 6.50
CA LYS A 177 11.65 -3.84 5.38
C LYS A 177 11.02 -4.71 4.32
N ILE A 178 10.72 -4.14 3.16
CA ILE A 178 10.16 -4.87 2.03
C ILE A 178 11.31 -5.56 1.27
N ASP A 179 12.35 -4.79 0.96
CA ASP A 179 13.59 -5.26 0.34
C ASP A 179 14.76 -4.34 0.73
N ASP A 180 15.87 -4.42 -0.01
CA ASP A 180 17.08 -3.62 0.26
C ASP A 180 16.92 -2.13 -0.06
N LYS A 181 15.87 -1.75 -0.78
CA LYS A 181 15.63 -0.37 -1.25
C LYS A 181 14.47 0.28 -0.52
N LEU A 182 13.43 -0.48 -0.18
CA LEU A 182 12.22 0.06 0.46
C LEU A 182 12.08 -0.41 1.91
N THR A 183 12.13 0.55 2.82
CA THR A 183 11.72 0.39 4.21
C THR A 183 10.58 1.36 4.52
N LEU A 184 9.48 0.86 5.07
CA LEU A 184 8.37 1.68 5.54
C LEU A 184 8.59 2.00 7.01
N HIS A 185 8.78 3.28 7.33
CA HIS A 185 9.01 3.76 8.69
C HIS A 185 7.72 4.31 9.29
N LEU A 186 7.21 3.65 10.33
CA LEU A 186 6.10 4.12 11.14
C LEU A 186 6.64 4.67 12.45
N ASN A 187 6.59 5.99 12.58
CA ASN A 187 6.97 6.66 13.81
C ASN A 187 5.87 6.58 14.87
N ASN A 188 6.20 7.04 16.08
CA ASN A 188 5.25 7.13 17.19
C ASN A 188 3.92 7.82 16.82
N GLU A 189 3.95 8.90 16.03
CA GLU A 189 2.73 9.61 15.62
C GLU A 189 1.82 8.77 14.72
N ALA A 190 2.38 7.91 13.87
CA ALA A 190 1.58 6.99 13.07
C ALA A 190 0.97 5.89 13.94
N LEU A 191 1.74 5.37 14.90
CA LEU A 191 1.33 4.25 15.76
C LEU A 191 0.33 4.63 16.86
N ILE A 192 0.21 5.93 17.17
CA ILE A 192 -0.73 6.47 18.16
C ILE A 192 -1.98 6.99 17.46
N GLN A 193 -3.10 6.27 17.59
CA GLN A 193 -4.41 6.80 17.17
C GLN A 193 -4.98 7.75 18.21
N LYS A 194 -4.94 9.06 17.95
CA LYS A 194 -5.56 10.06 18.85
C LYS A 194 -7.07 9.83 18.96
N SER A 195 -7.57 9.62 20.18
CA SER A 195 -9.00 9.71 20.47
C SER A 195 -9.44 11.18 20.43
N GLN A 196 -10.62 11.47 19.88
CA GLN A 196 -11.19 12.83 19.93
C GLN A 196 -11.60 13.22 21.36
N SER A 197 -11.84 12.22 22.23
CA SER A 197 -12.36 12.43 23.58
C SER A 197 -11.28 12.74 24.61
N PHE A 198 -10.00 12.50 24.31
CA PHE A 198 -8.90 12.68 25.25
C PHE A 198 -7.69 13.30 24.56
N ASN A 199 -7.12 14.35 25.17
CA ASN A 199 -6.06 15.16 24.55
C ASN A 199 -4.80 14.36 24.15
N PHE A 200 -4.53 13.20 24.77
CA PHE A 200 -3.33 12.40 24.46
C PHE A 200 -3.50 10.88 24.53
N VAL A 201 -4.71 10.39 24.77
CA VAL A 201 -4.88 8.96 25.06
C VAL A 201 -5.28 8.22 23.79
N SER A 202 -4.31 7.54 23.17
CA SER A 202 -4.62 6.50 22.20
C SER A 202 -4.95 5.23 22.95
N CYS A 203 -6.24 4.88 22.99
CA CYS A 203 -6.68 3.65 23.61
C CYS A 203 -6.82 2.45 22.64
N SER A 204 -6.25 2.57 21.43
CA SER A 204 -6.28 1.49 20.45
C SER A 204 -4.91 1.38 19.77
N PRO A 205 -4.20 0.26 19.98
CA PRO A 205 -2.95 0.03 19.28
C PRO A 205 -3.14 0.12 17.76
N ALA A 206 -2.22 0.79 17.08
CA ALA A 206 -2.08 0.67 15.63
C ALA A 206 -1.67 -0.73 15.19
N ILE A 207 -1.12 -1.54 16.09
CA ILE A 207 -0.65 -2.90 15.83
C ILE A 207 -1.42 -3.84 16.75
N LYS A 208 -2.21 -4.77 16.18
CA LYS A 208 -3.07 -5.67 16.95
C LYS A 208 -2.73 -7.13 16.67
N ALA A 209 -2.81 -7.93 17.72
CA ALA A 209 -2.90 -9.37 17.54
C ALA A 209 -4.25 -9.71 16.91
N THR A 210 -4.27 -10.67 15.99
CA THR A 210 -5.54 -11.30 15.60
C THR A 210 -5.96 -12.26 16.70
N ASN A 211 -7.12 -12.03 17.32
CA ASN A 211 -7.65 -12.86 18.41
C ASN A 211 -8.10 -14.27 17.99
N ASN A 212 -7.67 -14.79 16.84
CA ASN A 212 -8.04 -16.12 16.37
C ASN A 212 -6.88 -16.71 15.56
N ASP A 213 -6.74 -18.04 15.60
CA ASP A 213 -5.85 -18.90 14.79
C ASP A 213 -6.05 -18.78 13.26
N LYS A 214 -6.78 -17.75 12.80
CA LYS A 214 -7.17 -17.54 11.41
C LYS A 214 -6.11 -16.82 10.58
N LEU A 215 -5.17 -16.13 11.21
CA LEU A 215 -4.05 -15.49 10.50
C LEU A 215 -2.84 -16.42 10.57
N PRO A 216 -2.33 -16.92 9.43
CA PRO A 216 -1.10 -17.72 9.42
C PRO A 216 0.06 -16.97 10.07
N LYS A 217 0.96 -17.71 10.73
CA LYS A 217 2.10 -17.12 11.46
C LYS A 217 2.96 -16.23 10.58
N ASP A 218 3.11 -16.58 9.31
CA ASP A 218 3.92 -15.87 8.32
C ASP A 218 3.16 -14.73 7.61
N VAL A 219 1.98 -14.33 8.06
CA VAL A 219 1.17 -13.28 7.41
C VAL A 219 1.00 -12.07 8.31
N TRP A 220 1.21 -10.89 7.73
CA TRP A 220 0.94 -9.58 8.30
C TRP A 220 -0.12 -8.89 7.46
N TRP A 221 -1.17 -8.37 8.09
CA TRP A 221 -2.09 -7.45 7.41
C TRP A 221 -1.58 -6.03 7.59
N LEU A 222 -1.31 -5.38 6.47
CA LEU A 222 -0.81 -4.02 6.42
C LEU A 222 -1.98 -3.11 6.08
N GLY A 223 -2.61 -2.54 7.12
CA GLY A 223 -3.78 -1.68 7.01
C GLY A 223 -3.49 -0.30 6.44
N MET A 224 -4.52 0.54 6.38
CA MET A 224 -4.47 1.94 5.93
C MET A 224 -3.39 2.77 6.62
N ILE A 225 -2.96 2.42 7.83
CA ILE A 225 -1.89 3.11 8.54
C ILE A 225 -0.55 3.11 7.77
N ILE A 226 -0.25 2.07 7.00
CA ILE A 226 0.95 2.03 6.15
C ILE A 226 0.80 2.82 4.85
N MET A 227 -0.44 3.19 4.48
CA MET A 227 -0.76 3.95 3.26
C MET A 227 -0.82 5.46 3.51
N ARG A 228 -0.68 5.87 4.77
CA ARG A 228 -0.70 7.27 5.23
C ARG A 228 0.71 7.80 5.38
#